data_AF-A0A960Q4P0-F1
#
_entry.id   AF-A0A960Q4P0-F1
#
_cell.length_a   1.000
_cell.length_b   1.000
_cell.length_c   1.000
_cell.angle_alpha   90.00
_cell.angle_beta   90.00
_cell.angle_gamma   90.00
#
_symmetry.space_group_name_H-M   'P 1'
#
loop_
_entity.id
_entity.type
_entity.pdbx_description
1 polymer ?
#
loop_
_entity_poly.entity_id
_entity_poly.type
_entity_poly.pdbx_seq_one_letter_code
_entity_poly.pdbx_strand_id
1 'polypeptide(L)'
;MVQPGPAPAGDGAHDFDFVHGQWHIHNRRLKARLNGCQEWLEFEAHSLSTPLPGGLGNQEIWQTEFWPDFVGMALRFYNPETRLWSIYWVDNTGAPGVLQPPVTGRFQEGVGIFEGDDIFAGQAIRVRFIWTHIDPDHARWEQAFSADQGTTWETNWVMAFTRQNETGQ
;
A
#
# COMPACT_ATOMS: atom_id res chain seq x y z
N MET A 1 -17.65 -30.11 22.18
CA MET A 1 -16.90 -29.63 21.01
C MET A 1 -16.05 -28.45 21.49
N VAL A 2 -14.73 -28.62 21.50
CA VAL A 2 -13.80 -27.54 21.84
C VAL A 2 -13.53 -26.78 20.55
N GLN A 3 -13.83 -25.49 20.51
CA GLN A 3 -13.42 -24.64 19.39
C GLN A 3 -11.89 -24.49 19.42
N PRO A 4 -11.20 -24.56 18.26
CA PRO A 4 -9.77 -24.30 18.23
C PRO A 4 -9.51 -22.86 18.68
N GLY A 5 -8.56 -22.68 19.60
CA GLY A 5 -8.09 -21.35 19.99
C GLY A 5 -7.40 -20.63 18.82
N PRO A 6 -7.22 -19.30 18.91
CA PRO A 6 -6.54 -18.53 17.87
C PRO A 6 -5.14 -19.11 17.62
N ALA A 7 -4.77 -19.22 16.34
CA ALA A 7 -3.41 -19.58 15.95
C ALA A 7 -2.41 -18.63 16.64
N PRO A 8 -1.23 -19.12 17.08
CA PRO A 8 -0.22 -18.23 17.63
C PRO A 8 0.08 -17.13 16.62
N ALA A 9 0.05 -15.87 17.07
CA ALA A 9 0.44 -14.74 16.23
C ALA A 9 1.89 -14.97 15.77
N GLY A 10 2.08 -15.14 14.47
CA GLY A 10 3.41 -15.21 13.87
C GLY A 10 4.22 -13.95 14.16
N ASP A 11 5.51 -13.97 13.83
CA ASP A 11 6.36 -12.79 14.00
C ASP A 11 5.99 -11.61 13.08
N GLY A 12 5.14 -11.85 12.06
CA GLY A 12 4.62 -10.86 11.12
C GLY A 12 5.32 -10.89 9.75
N ALA A 13 6.28 -11.80 9.55
CA ALA A 13 7.08 -11.90 8.32
C ALA A 13 6.26 -12.27 7.06
N HIS A 14 5.05 -12.79 7.25
CA HIS A 14 4.15 -13.24 6.18
C HIS A 14 2.91 -12.35 6.04
N ASP A 15 2.84 -11.23 6.76
CA ASP A 15 1.62 -10.43 6.82
C ASP A 15 1.24 -9.80 5.47
N PHE A 16 2.18 -9.68 4.53
CA PHE A 16 1.91 -9.22 3.16
C PHE A 16 1.72 -10.36 2.14
N ASP A 17 1.74 -11.63 2.53
CA ASP A 17 1.64 -12.73 1.57
C ASP A 17 0.33 -12.70 0.77
N PHE A 18 -0.72 -12.08 1.32
CA PHE A 18 -2.00 -11.90 0.63
C PHE A 18 -1.86 -11.10 -0.68
N VAL A 19 -0.94 -10.13 -0.78
CA VAL A 19 -0.83 -9.30 -1.99
C VAL A 19 -0.18 -10.04 -3.17
N HIS A 20 0.47 -11.18 -2.96
CA HIS A 20 1.13 -11.92 -4.03
C HIS A 20 0.16 -12.30 -5.15
N GLY A 21 0.63 -12.21 -6.39
CA GLY A 21 -0.15 -12.48 -7.60
C GLY A 21 -0.66 -11.22 -8.30
N GLN A 22 -1.65 -11.40 -9.17
CA GLN A 22 -2.20 -10.35 -10.02
C GLN A 22 -3.51 -9.80 -9.46
N TRP A 23 -3.66 -8.48 -9.53
CA TRP A 23 -4.80 -7.76 -9.00
C TRP A 23 -5.33 -6.76 -10.02
N HIS A 24 -6.65 -6.64 -10.07
CA HIS A 24 -7.34 -5.50 -10.64
C HIS A 24 -7.69 -4.53 -9.52
N ILE A 25 -7.52 -3.23 -9.77
CA ILE A 25 -7.60 -2.21 -8.73
C ILE A 25 -8.48 -1.06 -9.21
N HIS A 26 -9.62 -0.89 -8.55
CA HIS A 26 -10.42 0.30 -8.69
C HIS A 26 -9.89 1.40 -7.77
N ASN A 27 -9.51 2.53 -8.35
CA ASN A 27 -8.91 3.65 -7.63
C ASN A 27 -9.87 4.81 -7.51
N ARG A 28 -9.84 5.46 -6.34
CA ARG A 28 -10.38 6.79 -6.13
C ARG A 28 -9.27 7.64 -5.54
N ARG A 29 -8.83 8.70 -6.24
CA ARG A 29 -7.75 9.60 -5.79
C ARG A 29 -8.20 11.05 -5.84
N LEU A 30 -7.93 11.83 -4.79
CA LEU A 30 -8.21 13.26 -4.79
C LEU A 30 -7.41 13.97 -5.90
N LYS A 31 -8.08 14.87 -6.60
CA LYS A 31 -7.48 15.67 -7.67
C LYS A 31 -6.38 16.60 -7.16
N ALA A 32 -6.55 17.14 -5.95
CA ALA A 32 -5.55 17.90 -5.23
C ALA A 32 -5.57 17.54 -3.73
N ARG A 33 -4.45 17.75 -3.03
CA ARG A 33 -4.26 17.31 -1.65
C ARG A 33 -3.91 18.50 -0.77
N LEU A 34 -4.36 18.45 0.49
CA LEU A 34 -4.11 19.45 1.53
C LEU A 34 -4.55 20.86 1.14
N ASN A 35 -5.61 20.97 0.34
CA ASN A 35 -6.19 22.25 -0.09
C ASN A 35 -7.73 22.27 0.00
N GLY A 36 -8.32 21.32 0.73
CA GLY A 36 -9.78 21.19 0.88
C GLY A 36 -10.50 20.65 -0.35
N CYS A 37 -9.77 20.05 -1.31
CA CYS A 37 -10.38 19.43 -2.48
C CYS A 37 -11.29 18.26 -2.08
N GLN A 38 -12.46 18.19 -2.70
CA GLN A 38 -13.41 17.09 -2.54
C GLN A 38 -13.70 16.37 -3.86
N GLU A 39 -13.00 16.76 -4.94
CA GLU A 39 -13.14 16.15 -6.26
C GLU A 39 -12.24 14.91 -6.35
N TRP A 40 -12.87 13.76 -6.57
CA TRP A 40 -12.20 12.46 -6.72
C TRP A 40 -12.09 12.10 -8.20
N LEU A 41 -10.90 11.71 -8.62
CA LEU A 41 -10.65 11.03 -9.88
C LEU A 41 -10.83 9.53 -9.65
N GLU A 42 -11.53 8.86 -10.55
CA GLU A 42 -11.74 7.43 -10.51
C GLU A 42 -11.13 6.78 -11.75
N PHE A 43 -10.40 5.68 -11.56
CA PHE A 43 -9.71 4.99 -12.64
C PHE A 43 -9.32 3.57 -12.25
N GLU A 44 -9.01 2.77 -13.27
CA GLU A 44 -8.58 1.39 -13.09
C GLU A 44 -7.06 1.25 -13.16
N ALA A 45 -6.55 0.26 -12.44
CA ALA A 45 -5.15 -0.14 -12.48
C ALA A 45 -5.02 -1.65 -12.36
N HIS A 46 -3.82 -2.13 -12.64
CA HIS A 46 -3.42 -3.51 -12.42
C HIS A 46 -2.14 -3.55 -11.62
N SER A 47 -1.98 -4.58 -10.79
CA SER A 47 -0.71 -4.84 -10.15
C SER A 47 -0.32 -6.31 -10.18
N LEU A 48 0.98 -6.54 -10.14
CA LEU A 48 1.61 -7.84 -9.97
C LEU A 48 2.56 -7.75 -8.79
N SER A 49 2.31 -8.53 -7.75
CA SER A 49 3.22 -8.65 -6.61
C SER A 49 3.92 -10.00 -6.58
N THR A 50 5.22 -9.98 -6.33
CA THR A 50 6.09 -11.17 -6.25
C THR A 50 7.03 -11.08 -5.04
N PRO A 51 7.36 -12.22 -4.40
CA PRO A 51 8.30 -12.23 -3.29
C PRO A 51 9.70 -11.86 -3.75
N LEU A 52 10.45 -11.21 -2.86
CA LEU A 52 11.88 -10.96 -3.02
C LEU A 52 12.70 -12.15 -2.52
N PRO A 53 13.90 -12.39 -3.07
CA PRO A 53 14.75 -13.50 -2.64
C PRO A 53 15.16 -13.36 -1.17
N GLY A 54 15.49 -14.49 -0.54
CA GLY A 54 16.03 -14.50 0.83
C GLY A 54 15.05 -14.08 1.92
N GLY A 55 13.75 -14.06 1.64
CA GLY A 55 12.72 -13.66 2.62
C GLY A 55 12.78 -12.17 2.96
N LEU A 56 13.37 -11.34 2.08
CA LEU A 56 13.52 -9.90 2.32
C LEU A 56 12.16 -9.16 2.34
N GLY A 57 11.14 -9.72 1.69
CA GLY A 57 9.80 -9.18 1.60
C GLY A 57 9.21 -9.39 0.20
N ASN A 58 8.58 -8.37 -0.38
CA ASN A 58 8.01 -8.45 -1.73
C ASN A 58 8.15 -7.15 -2.51
N GLN A 59 7.93 -7.26 -3.81
CA GLN A 59 7.78 -6.13 -4.72
C GLN A 59 6.40 -6.16 -5.36
N GLU A 60 5.91 -5.00 -5.78
CA GLU A 60 4.72 -4.84 -6.60
C GLU A 60 5.06 -3.94 -7.78
N ILE A 61 4.64 -4.33 -8.97
CA ILE A 61 4.57 -3.45 -10.14
C ILE A 61 3.11 -3.01 -10.27
N TRP A 62 2.88 -1.70 -10.37
CA TRP A 62 1.56 -1.09 -10.47
C TRP A 62 1.49 -0.24 -11.74
N GLN A 63 0.44 -0.44 -12.54
CA GLN A 63 0.27 0.22 -13.84
C GLN A 63 -1.18 0.64 -14.05
N THR A 64 -1.39 1.72 -14.78
CA THR A 64 -2.73 2.22 -15.15
C THR A 64 -2.69 2.80 -16.55
N GLU A 65 -3.81 2.73 -17.27
CA GLU A 65 -3.99 3.42 -18.55
C GLU A 65 -4.45 4.88 -18.37
N PHE A 66 -4.86 5.27 -17.16
CA PHE A 66 -5.34 6.63 -16.88
C PHE A 66 -4.24 7.69 -17.03
N TRP A 67 -3.01 7.34 -16.67
CA TRP A 67 -1.81 8.11 -16.97
C TRP A 67 -0.98 7.35 -17.99
N PRO A 68 -0.87 7.85 -19.24
CA PRO A 68 -0.10 7.19 -20.27
C PRO A 68 1.32 6.86 -19.82
N ASP A 69 1.75 5.63 -20.10
CA ASP A 69 3.08 5.11 -19.79
C ASP A 69 3.46 5.11 -18.30
N PHE A 70 2.52 5.33 -17.38
CA PHE A 70 2.81 5.34 -15.95
C PHE A 70 3.17 3.94 -15.44
N VAL A 71 4.29 3.87 -14.72
CA VAL A 71 4.69 2.68 -13.96
C VAL A 71 5.12 3.11 -12.57
N GLY A 72 4.51 2.49 -11.57
CA GLY A 72 4.89 2.58 -10.17
C GLY A 72 5.35 1.24 -9.63
N MET A 73 6.19 1.26 -8.61
CA MET A 73 6.59 0.06 -7.89
C MET A 73 6.60 0.31 -6.39
N ALA A 74 6.07 -0.66 -5.65
CA ALA A 74 6.26 -0.74 -4.20
C ALA A 74 7.31 -1.80 -3.87
N LEU A 75 8.25 -1.48 -2.98
CA LEU A 75 9.16 -2.44 -2.37
C LEU A 75 8.86 -2.52 -0.88
N ARG A 76 8.52 -3.71 -0.40
CA ARG A 76 8.16 -3.97 0.99
C ARG A 76 9.23 -4.84 1.62
N PHE A 77 9.84 -4.37 2.70
CA PHE A 77 10.90 -5.09 3.41
C PHE A 77 10.49 -5.38 4.84
N TYR A 78 10.75 -6.60 5.32
CA TYR A 78 10.51 -6.98 6.71
C TYR A 78 11.81 -6.98 7.52
N ASN A 79 11.78 -6.37 8.70
CA ASN A 79 12.89 -6.41 9.65
C ASN A 79 12.52 -7.35 10.82
N PRO A 80 13.22 -8.48 11.01
CA PRO A 80 12.91 -9.46 12.05
C PRO A 80 13.27 -8.98 13.47
N GLU A 81 14.19 -8.02 13.61
CA GLU A 81 14.56 -7.46 14.92
C GLU A 81 13.48 -6.53 15.45
N THR A 82 12.95 -5.65 14.59
CA THR A 82 11.90 -4.68 14.97
C THR A 82 10.50 -5.24 14.80
N ARG A 83 10.34 -6.31 13.99
CA ARG A 83 9.06 -6.87 13.54
C ARG A 83 8.18 -5.84 12.83
N LEU A 84 8.82 -4.99 12.04
CA LEU A 84 8.16 -3.96 11.25
C LEU A 84 8.44 -4.17 9.77
N TRP A 85 7.48 -3.77 8.95
CA TRP A 85 7.66 -3.62 7.53
C TRP A 85 7.92 -2.17 7.17
N SER A 86 8.79 -1.96 6.19
CA SER A 86 8.98 -0.68 5.51
C SER A 86 8.51 -0.79 4.07
N ILE A 87 7.76 0.20 3.60
CA ILE A 87 7.21 0.27 2.24
C ILE A 87 7.81 1.48 1.54
N TYR A 88 8.59 1.23 0.50
CA TYR A 88 9.13 2.25 -0.39
C TYR A 88 8.32 2.30 -1.67
N TRP A 89 8.15 3.50 -2.22
CA TRP A 89 7.55 3.72 -3.53
C TRP A 89 8.55 4.35 -4.49
N VAL A 90 8.49 3.96 -5.76
CA VAL A 90 9.17 4.61 -6.87
C VAL A 90 8.24 4.63 -8.08
N ASP A 91 8.29 5.68 -8.87
CA ASP A 91 7.54 5.77 -10.11
C ASP A 91 8.36 6.52 -11.18
N ASN A 92 7.83 6.59 -12.39
CA ASN A 92 8.47 7.24 -13.53
C ASN A 92 7.99 8.67 -13.82
N THR A 93 7.19 9.29 -12.93
CA THR A 93 6.63 10.65 -13.18
C THR A 93 6.78 11.62 -12.01
N GLY A 94 6.35 11.26 -10.80
CA GLY A 94 6.38 12.11 -9.61
C GLY A 94 7.80 12.34 -9.09
N ALA A 95 8.57 11.26 -8.95
CA ALA A 95 10.00 11.32 -8.60
C ALA A 95 10.78 10.25 -9.40
N PRO A 96 11.03 10.49 -10.70
CA PRO A 96 11.52 9.46 -11.62
C PRO A 96 12.77 8.74 -11.11
N GLY A 97 12.63 7.44 -10.82
CA GLY A 97 13.74 6.57 -10.41
C GLY A 97 14.27 6.80 -8.99
N VAL A 98 13.59 7.61 -8.16
CA VAL A 98 13.95 7.87 -6.77
C VAL A 98 13.08 7.03 -5.84
N LEU A 99 13.70 6.25 -4.96
CA LEU A 99 12.99 5.64 -3.83
C LEU A 99 12.55 6.75 -2.86
N GLN A 100 11.24 6.92 -2.74
CA GLN A 100 10.63 7.91 -1.85
C GLN A 100 10.81 7.50 -0.38
N PRO A 101 10.74 8.43 0.58
CA PRO A 101 10.77 8.11 2.00
C PRO A 101 9.77 7.01 2.35
N PRO A 102 10.17 6.00 3.15
CA PRO A 102 9.28 4.87 3.42
C PRO A 102 8.23 5.23 4.45
N VAL A 103 7.11 4.52 4.40
CA VAL A 103 6.26 4.34 5.57
C VAL A 103 6.64 3.04 6.29
N THR A 104 6.59 3.02 7.61
CA THR A 104 6.95 1.87 8.43
C THR A 104 5.82 1.52 9.40
N GLY A 105 5.60 0.22 9.64
CA GLY A 105 4.48 -0.25 10.44
C GLY A 105 4.35 -1.76 10.48
N ARG A 106 3.16 -2.23 10.86
CA ARG A 106 2.85 -3.67 10.97
C ARG A 106 1.35 -3.91 10.91
N PHE A 107 0.96 -5.17 10.74
CA PHE A 107 -0.43 -5.59 10.90
C PHE A 107 -0.73 -5.89 12.37
N GLN A 108 -1.91 -5.46 12.80
CA GLN A 108 -2.50 -5.80 14.10
C GLN A 108 -3.98 -6.07 13.87
N GLU A 109 -4.44 -7.26 14.28
CA GLU A 109 -5.85 -7.66 14.18
C GLU A 109 -6.44 -7.52 12.76
N GLY A 110 -5.64 -7.87 11.74
CA GLY A 110 -6.06 -7.80 10.33
C GLY A 110 -6.02 -6.41 9.70
N VAL A 111 -5.55 -5.40 10.43
CA VAL A 111 -5.37 -4.02 9.92
C VAL A 111 -3.89 -3.67 9.89
N GLY A 112 -3.39 -3.31 8.71
CA GLY A 112 -2.02 -2.82 8.53
C GLY A 112 -1.99 -1.31 8.57
N ILE A 113 -1.24 -0.72 9.49
CA ILE A 113 -1.03 0.74 9.53
C ILE A 113 0.47 1.02 9.42
N PHE A 114 0.83 1.85 8.45
CA PHE A 114 2.21 2.22 8.15
C PHE A 114 2.30 3.73 8.05
N GLU A 115 3.27 4.34 8.71
CA GLU A 115 3.44 5.80 8.70
C GLU A 115 4.89 6.20 8.47
N GLY A 116 5.06 7.38 7.87
CA GLY A 116 6.37 7.96 7.56
C GLY A 116 6.28 9.46 7.40
N ASP A 117 7.44 10.12 7.38
CA ASP A 117 7.57 11.55 7.10
C ASP A 117 7.88 11.73 5.61
N ASP A 118 7.32 12.78 5.00
CA ASP A 118 7.58 13.13 3.60
C ASP A 118 7.49 14.66 3.38
N ILE A 119 7.78 15.11 2.17
CA ILE A 119 7.62 16.50 1.73
C ILE A 119 6.65 16.56 0.57
N PHE A 120 5.53 17.26 0.76
CA PHE A 120 4.56 17.53 -0.30
C PHE A 120 4.47 19.02 -0.58
N ALA A 121 4.69 19.41 -1.84
CA ALA A 121 4.67 20.82 -2.28
C ALA A 121 5.56 21.75 -1.42
N GLY A 122 6.71 21.26 -0.94
CA GLY A 122 7.65 22.00 -0.10
C GLY A 122 7.29 22.05 1.39
N GLN A 123 6.18 21.44 1.81
CA GLN A 123 5.76 21.35 3.20
C GLN A 123 6.05 19.94 3.76
N ALA A 124 6.59 19.88 4.97
CA ALA A 124 6.72 18.62 5.70
C ALA A 124 5.34 18.06 6.06
N ILE A 125 5.13 16.78 5.80
CA ILE A 125 3.88 16.08 6.07
C ILE A 125 4.15 14.72 6.71
N ARG A 126 3.11 14.16 7.35
CA ARG A 126 3.05 12.73 7.65
C ARG A 126 2.24 12.02 6.57
N VAL A 127 2.71 10.84 6.18
CA VAL A 127 2.00 9.94 5.26
C VAL A 127 1.57 8.71 6.05
N ARG A 128 0.34 8.22 5.82
CA ARG A 128 -0.18 6.98 6.39
C ARG A 128 -0.75 6.11 5.30
N PHE A 129 -0.34 4.84 5.29
CA PHE A 129 -1.01 3.77 4.56
C PHE A 129 -1.81 2.90 5.50
N ILE A 130 -3.04 2.56 5.10
CA ILE A 130 -3.91 1.64 5.83
C ILE A 130 -4.30 0.50 4.90
N TRP A 131 -4.08 -0.73 5.34
CA TRP A 131 -4.56 -1.95 4.69
C TRP A 131 -5.70 -2.56 5.51
N THR A 132 -6.84 -2.83 4.87
CA THR A 132 -8.07 -3.34 5.49
C THR A 132 -8.80 -4.28 4.52
N HIS A 133 -9.85 -4.95 5.01
CA HIS A 133 -10.75 -5.80 4.21
C HIS A 133 -9.97 -6.86 3.42
N ILE A 134 -9.05 -7.53 4.10
CA ILE A 134 -8.16 -8.51 3.50
C ILE A 134 -8.82 -9.88 3.60
N ASP A 135 -9.08 -10.46 2.44
CA ASP A 135 -9.46 -11.86 2.26
C ASP A 135 -8.70 -12.42 1.05
N PRO A 136 -8.85 -13.71 0.69
CA PRO A 136 -8.11 -14.29 -0.42
C PRO A 136 -8.25 -13.51 -1.73
N ASP A 137 -9.41 -12.89 -2.00
CA ASP A 137 -9.76 -12.31 -3.29
C ASP A 137 -9.93 -10.79 -3.25
N HIS A 138 -9.90 -10.18 -2.07
CA HIS A 138 -10.07 -8.74 -1.89
C HIS A 138 -9.06 -8.14 -0.91
N ALA A 139 -8.72 -6.88 -1.14
CA ALA A 139 -8.03 -6.04 -0.19
C ALA A 139 -8.42 -4.59 -0.41
N ARG A 140 -8.24 -3.76 0.61
CA ARG A 140 -8.41 -2.32 0.50
C ARG A 140 -7.19 -1.60 1.06
N TRP A 141 -6.67 -0.68 0.28
CA TRP A 141 -5.58 0.21 0.69
C TRP A 141 -6.04 1.66 0.67
N GLU A 142 -5.55 2.43 1.62
CA GLU A 142 -5.75 3.88 1.68
C GLU A 142 -4.43 4.60 1.92
N GLN A 143 -4.30 5.77 1.33
CA GLN A 143 -3.31 6.77 1.69
C GLN A 143 -3.98 8.00 2.28
N ALA A 144 -3.41 8.49 3.37
CA ALA A 144 -3.76 9.77 3.95
C ALA A 144 -2.51 10.62 4.21
N PHE A 145 -2.67 11.94 4.06
CA PHE A 145 -1.66 12.94 4.39
C PHE A 145 -2.10 13.74 5.60
N SER A 146 -1.13 14.17 6.40
CA SER A 146 -1.35 15.08 7.52
C SER A 146 -0.33 16.21 7.48
N ALA A 147 -0.84 17.44 7.59
CA ALA A 147 -0.06 18.67 7.64
C ALA A 147 0.23 19.15 9.07
N ASP A 148 -0.26 18.43 10.09
CA ASP A 148 -0.25 18.82 11.51
C ASP A 148 0.31 17.70 12.40
N GLN A 149 1.36 17.03 11.90
CA GLN A 149 2.09 15.97 12.60
C GLN A 149 1.21 14.79 13.04
N GLY A 150 0.19 14.47 12.25
CA GLY A 150 -0.69 13.31 12.47
C GLY A 150 -1.90 13.60 13.37
N THR A 151 -2.18 14.87 13.69
CA THR A 151 -3.36 15.24 14.49
C THR A 151 -4.64 15.06 13.67
N THR A 152 -4.63 15.49 12.41
CA THR A 152 -5.71 15.28 11.44
C THR A 152 -5.16 14.64 10.17
N TRP A 153 -6.02 13.92 9.45
CA TRP A 153 -5.64 13.14 8.27
C TRP A 153 -6.63 13.36 7.12
N GLU A 154 -6.10 13.69 5.95
CA GLU A 154 -6.85 13.75 4.69
C GLU A 154 -6.59 12.49 3.88
N THR A 155 -7.53 11.52 3.92
CA THR A 155 -7.51 10.40 2.98
C THR A 155 -7.62 10.94 1.57
N ASN A 156 -6.61 10.65 0.76
CA ASN A 156 -6.47 11.23 -0.57
C ASN A 156 -6.29 10.19 -1.68
N TRP A 157 -6.18 8.91 -1.33
CA TRP A 157 -6.23 7.81 -2.29
C TRP A 157 -6.80 6.58 -1.62
N VAL A 158 -7.74 5.92 -2.29
CA VAL A 158 -8.32 4.63 -1.92
C VAL A 158 -8.17 3.70 -3.11
N MET A 159 -7.72 2.48 -2.84
CA MET A 159 -7.60 1.39 -3.80
C MET A 159 -8.43 0.21 -3.30
N ALA A 160 -9.34 -0.29 -4.14
CA ALA A 160 -10.07 -1.52 -3.90
C ALA A 160 -9.53 -2.60 -4.85
N PHE A 161 -8.88 -3.61 -4.27
CA PHE A 161 -8.24 -4.70 -4.98
C PHE A 161 -9.22 -5.86 -5.14
N THR A 162 -9.28 -6.43 -6.34
CA THR A 162 -9.96 -7.69 -6.64
C THR A 162 -8.98 -8.62 -7.36
N ARG A 163 -8.82 -9.84 -6.85
CA ARG A 163 -7.84 -10.78 -7.40
C ARG A 163 -8.21 -11.12 -8.84
N GLN A 164 -7.23 -11.11 -9.74
CA GLN A 164 -7.41 -11.65 -11.07
C GLN A 164 -7.18 -13.15 -11.01
N ASN A 165 -8.22 -13.92 -11.31
CA ASN A 165 -8.06 -15.34 -11.57
C ASN A 165 -7.14 -15.50 -12.78
N GLU A 166 -6.16 -16.39 -12.69
CA GLU A 166 -5.44 -16.83 -13.88
C GLU A 166 -6.47 -17.46 -14.82
N THR A 167 -6.83 -16.73 -15.88
CA THR A 167 -7.50 -17.36 -17.02
C THR A 167 -6.48 -18.33 -17.59
N GLY A 168 -6.65 -19.61 -17.29
CA GLY A 168 -5.72 -20.64 -17.72
C GLY A 168 -5.59 -20.67 -19.24
N GLN A 169 -4.33 -20.81 -19.67
CA GLN A 169 -3.81 -21.11 -21.02
C GLN A 169 -3.70 -19.97 -22.03
#